data_AF-A0A0A9ZFY7-F1
#
_entry.id   AF-A0A0A9ZFY7-F1
#
_cell.length_a   1.000
_cell.length_b   1.000
_cell.length_c   1.000
_cell.angle_alpha   90.00
_cell.angle_beta   90.00
_cell.angle_gamma   90.00
#
_symmetry.space_group_name_H-M   'P 1'
#
loop_
_entity.id
_entity.type
_entity.pdbx_description
1 polymer ?
#
loop_
_entity_poly.entity_id
_entity_poly.type
_entity_poly.pdbx_seq_one_letter_code
_entity_poly.pdbx_strand_id
1 'polypeptide(L)'
;KWYYYFEYIGQISGHNLSLPANTDVTRHAEQMYYIFNFGTKATPEDYKVSKRMIKYLVNFAYHDDPTPPGSPMKWKQFNGQEMLRISNSKSDSMADKSIVQKLLNNLNLWSKLMGWEL
;
A
#
# COMPACT_ATOMS: atom_id res chain seq x y z
N LYS A 1 -11.12 -1.37 -11.06
CA LYS A 1 -9.76 -0.83 -10.81
C LYS A 1 -9.33 -1.19 -9.39
N TRP A 2 -8.06 -1.46 -9.13
CA TRP A 2 -7.54 -1.86 -7.81
C TRP A 2 -6.61 -0.78 -7.26
N TYR A 3 -6.91 -0.26 -6.07
CA TYR A 3 -6.14 0.81 -5.42
C TYR A 3 -5.68 0.35 -4.04
N TYR A 4 -4.44 0.66 -3.68
CA TYR A 4 -3.88 0.41 -2.35
C TYR A 4 -3.21 1.67 -1.78
N TYR A 5 -3.14 1.72 -0.46
CA TYR A 5 -2.43 2.69 0.35
C TYR A 5 -1.40 1.94 1.20
N PHE A 6 -0.13 2.12 0.87
CA PHE A 6 0.99 1.45 1.53
C PHE A 6 1.62 2.39 2.54
N GLU A 7 1.56 2.00 3.81
CA GLU A 7 2.08 2.77 4.95
C GLU A 7 2.78 1.86 5.97
N TYR A 8 3.16 0.66 5.54
CA TYR A 8 4.00 -0.21 6.36
C TYR A 8 5.43 0.35 6.40
N ILE A 9 5.91 0.57 7.62
CA ILE A 9 7.29 0.99 7.90
C ILE A 9 8.05 -0.24 8.35
N GLY A 10 8.94 -0.74 7.49
CA GLY A 10 9.76 -1.89 7.78
C GLY A 10 11.25 -1.61 7.64
N GLN A 11 12.07 -2.51 8.16
CA GLN A 11 13.52 -2.29 8.22
C GLN A 11 14.19 -2.50 6.86
N ILE A 12 13.57 -3.32 5.99
CA ILE A 12 14.11 -3.67 4.67
C ILE A 12 14.29 -2.47 3.73
N SER A 13 13.48 -1.42 3.87
CA SER A 13 13.56 -0.20 3.06
C SER A 13 14.59 0.81 3.58
N GLY A 14 15.32 0.48 4.65
CA GLY A 14 16.37 1.33 5.18
C GLY A 14 15.85 2.52 5.97
N HIS A 15 14.73 2.38 6.69
CA HIS A 15 14.22 3.43 7.59
C HIS A 15 15.25 3.88 8.66
N ASN A 16 16.23 3.03 8.97
CA ASN A 16 17.37 3.33 9.85
C ASN A 16 18.59 3.94 9.14
N LEU A 17 18.55 4.17 7.82
CA LEU A 17 19.61 4.88 7.11
C LEU A 17 19.45 6.37 7.39
N SER A 18 20.50 6.97 7.96
CA SER A 18 20.62 8.33 8.51
C SER A 18 20.34 9.47 7.50
N LEU A 19 19.18 9.46 6.88
CA LEU A 19 18.65 10.56 6.08
C LEU A 19 17.79 11.44 7.01
N PRO A 20 17.87 12.77 6.91
CA PRO A 20 17.15 13.72 7.78
C PRO A 20 15.62 13.75 7.55
N ALA A 21 15.06 12.69 6.97
CA ALA A 21 13.65 12.60 6.63
C ALA A 21 12.86 11.93 7.76
N ASN A 22 11.61 12.37 7.93
CA ASN A 22 10.67 11.85 8.91
C ASN A 22 10.65 10.31 8.90
N THR A 23 10.91 9.71 10.06
CA THR A 23 10.95 8.25 10.28
C THR A 23 9.59 7.66 10.62
N ASP A 24 8.54 8.49 10.69
CA ASP A 24 7.22 8.05 11.15
C ASP A 24 6.26 7.75 9.99
N VAL A 25 6.73 7.88 8.74
CA VAL A 25 5.94 7.60 7.54
C VAL A 25 6.72 6.78 6.53
N THR A 26 6.02 5.91 5.81
CA THR A 26 6.54 5.23 4.64
C THR A 26 6.88 6.24 3.54
N ARG A 27 8.06 6.07 2.93
CA ARG A 27 8.61 6.98 1.92
C ARG A 27 8.27 6.52 0.51
N HIS A 28 8.47 7.44 -0.44
CA HIS A 28 8.28 7.13 -1.85
C HIS A 28 9.16 5.95 -2.27
N ALA A 29 8.57 5.03 -3.02
CA ALA A 29 9.19 3.85 -3.60
C ALA A 29 9.67 2.76 -2.60
N GLU A 30 9.40 2.90 -1.29
CA GLU A 30 9.74 1.85 -0.31
C GLU A 30 8.99 0.54 -0.56
N GLN A 31 7.81 0.59 -1.19
CA GLN A 31 7.07 -0.62 -1.55
C GLN A 31 7.85 -1.56 -2.48
N MET A 32 8.84 -1.05 -3.24
CA MET A 32 9.62 -1.86 -4.17
C MET A 32 10.44 -2.93 -3.45
N TYR A 33 10.93 -2.67 -2.23
CA TYR A 33 11.68 -3.64 -1.43
C TYR A 33 10.85 -4.86 -1.03
N TYR A 34 9.52 -4.75 -1.08
CA TYR A 34 8.60 -5.84 -0.77
C TYR A 34 8.23 -6.68 -2.00
N ILE A 35 8.63 -6.26 -3.20
CA ILE A 35 8.40 -6.96 -4.46
C ILE A 35 9.72 -7.49 -5.06
N PHE A 36 10.80 -6.72 -4.96
CA PHE A 36 12.09 -7.02 -5.55
C PHE A 36 13.18 -7.19 -4.50
N ASN A 37 14.13 -8.07 -4.78
CA ASN A 37 15.31 -8.29 -3.93
C ASN A 37 16.43 -7.33 -4.34
N PHE A 38 16.73 -6.35 -3.48
CA PHE A 38 17.85 -5.41 -3.65
C PHE A 38 19.08 -5.76 -2.81
N GLY A 39 19.14 -6.97 -2.23
CA GLY A 39 20.23 -7.40 -1.36
C GLY A 39 20.18 -6.80 0.05
N THR A 40 19.08 -6.14 0.44
CA THR A 40 18.87 -5.63 1.80
C THR A 40 18.39 -6.75 2.72
N LYS A 41 18.78 -6.70 4.01
CA LYS A 41 18.36 -7.71 4.99
C LYS A 41 16.92 -7.45 5.44
N ALA A 42 16.03 -8.38 5.10
CA ALA A 42 14.64 -8.37 5.53
C ALA A 42 14.48 -8.94 6.95
N THR A 43 13.58 -8.36 7.74
CA THR A 43 13.10 -9.00 8.98
C THR A 43 12.05 -10.07 8.69
N PRO A 44 11.72 -10.96 9.65
CA PRO A 44 10.57 -11.85 9.51
C PRO A 44 9.25 -11.11 9.26
N GLU A 45 9.10 -9.91 9.81
CA GLU A 45 7.95 -9.03 9.64
C GLU A 45 7.88 -8.48 8.20
N ASP A 46 9.02 -8.03 7.67
CA ASP A 46 9.14 -7.60 6.27
C ASP A 46 8.79 -8.72 5.30
N TYR A 47 9.25 -9.94 5.59
CA TYR A 47 8.95 -11.12 4.79
C TYR A 47 7.45 -11.42 4.75
N LYS A 48 6.74 -11.27 5.88
CA LYS A 48 5.27 -11.45 5.92
C LYS A 48 4.57 -10.45 5.01
N VAL A 49 5.00 -9.18 4.99
CA VAL A 49 4.42 -8.16 4.11
C VAL A 49 4.78 -8.43 2.65
N SER A 50 6.04 -8.70 2.35
CA SER A 50 6.50 -9.03 1.00
C SER A 50 5.74 -10.22 0.41
N LYS A 51 5.56 -11.29 1.19
CA LYS A 51 4.78 -12.47 0.76
C LYS A 51 3.34 -12.12 0.39
N ARG A 52 2.68 -11.22 1.14
CA ARG A 52 1.31 -10.78 0.81
C ARG A 52 1.29 -9.92 -0.45
N MET A 53 2.22 -8.97 -0.58
CA MET A 53 2.29 -8.08 -1.74
C MET A 53 2.58 -8.84 -3.04
N ILE A 54 3.54 -9.77 -3.01
CA ILE A 54 3.82 -10.67 -4.14
C ILE A 54 2.60 -11.53 -4.46
N LYS A 55 1.91 -12.06 -3.44
CA LYS A 55 0.69 -12.85 -3.67
C LYS A 55 -0.41 -12.02 -4.34
N TYR A 56 -0.62 -10.77 -3.95
CA TYR A 56 -1.59 -9.88 -4.60
C TYR A 56 -1.23 -9.61 -6.06
N LEU A 57 0.05 -9.34 -6.34
CA LEU A 57 0.54 -9.10 -7.70
C LEU A 57 0.35 -10.33 -8.60
N VAL A 58 0.73 -11.52 -8.10
CA VAL A 58 0.59 -12.78 -8.81
C VAL A 58 -0.89 -13.10 -9.03
N ASN A 59 -1.72 -13.03 -7.99
CA ASN A 59 -3.16 -13.29 -8.12
C ASN A 59 -3.82 -12.38 -9.17
N PHE A 60 -3.49 -11.09 -9.15
CA PHE A 60 -4.00 -10.15 -10.15
C PHE A 60 -3.57 -10.56 -11.56
N ALA A 61 -2.30 -10.93 -11.77
CA ALA A 61 -1.81 -11.37 -13.07
C ALA A 61 -2.50 -12.66 -13.58
N TYR A 62 -2.85 -13.59 -12.68
CA TYR A 62 -3.48 -14.86 -13.05
C TYR A 62 -5.01 -14.79 -13.17
N HIS A 63 -5.67 -13.92 -12.40
CA HIS A 63 -7.12 -13.98 -12.19
C HIS A 63 -7.85 -12.66 -12.45
N ASP A 64 -7.14 -11.56 -12.75
CA ASP A 64 -7.67 -10.18 -12.75
C ASP A 64 -8.29 -9.76 -11.39
N ASP A 65 -7.99 -10.51 -10.33
CA ASP A 65 -8.43 -10.28 -8.95
C ASP A 65 -7.26 -10.54 -8.00
N PRO A 66 -6.77 -9.54 -7.25
CA PRO A 66 -5.67 -9.72 -6.30
C PRO A 66 -6.06 -10.61 -5.11
N THR A 67 -7.36 -10.76 -4.84
CA THR A 67 -7.92 -11.59 -3.75
C THR A 67 -9.03 -12.49 -4.27
N PRO A 68 -8.69 -13.49 -5.10
CA PRO A 68 -9.66 -14.44 -5.65
C PRO A 68 -10.31 -15.28 -4.54
N PRO A 69 -11.41 -16.01 -4.82
CA PRO A 69 -12.08 -16.87 -3.85
C PRO A 69 -11.10 -17.76 -3.06
N GLY A 70 -11.28 -17.84 -1.74
CA GLY A 70 -10.35 -18.53 -0.83
C GLY A 70 -9.23 -17.65 -0.26
N SER A 71 -9.15 -16.38 -0.66
CA SER A 71 -8.27 -15.40 0.01
C SER A 71 -8.78 -15.07 1.42
N PRO A 72 -7.89 -14.83 2.40
CA PRO A 72 -8.27 -14.58 3.79
C PRO A 72 -9.02 -13.25 4.00
N MET A 73 -8.92 -12.34 3.03
CA MET A 73 -9.63 -11.07 3.01
C MET A 73 -10.02 -10.73 1.58
N LYS A 74 -11.02 -9.85 1.44
CA LYS A 74 -11.43 -9.32 0.14
C LYS A 74 -10.91 -7.89 -0.05
N TRP A 75 -10.06 -7.71 -1.05
CA TRP A 75 -9.78 -6.39 -1.62
C TRP A 75 -10.99 -6.04 -2.48
N LYS A 76 -11.66 -4.92 -2.19
CA LYS A 76 -12.76 -4.41 -3.02
C LYS A 76 -12.23 -3.50 -4.12
N GLN A 77 -12.86 -3.56 -5.29
CA GLN A 77 -12.53 -2.66 -6.38
C GLN A 77 -12.82 -1.21 -6.01
N PHE A 78 -11.95 -0.32 -6.47
CA PHE A 78 -12.10 1.12 -6.26
C PHE A 78 -13.36 1.64 -6.96
N ASN A 79 -14.19 2.31 -6.18
CA ASN A 79 -15.45 2.95 -6.56
C ASN A 79 -15.48 4.44 -6.18
N GLY A 80 -14.31 5.05 -5.95
CA GLY A 80 -14.16 6.39 -5.39
C GLY A 80 -13.70 6.40 -3.93
N GLN A 81 -13.91 5.31 -3.19
CA GLN A 81 -13.60 5.26 -1.74
C GLN A 81 -12.84 4.00 -1.31
N GLU A 82 -13.06 2.88 -1.99
CA GLU A 82 -12.52 1.58 -1.60
C GLU A 82 -11.05 1.41 -2.04
N MET A 83 -10.12 1.38 -1.07
CA MET A 83 -8.70 1.08 -1.30
C MET A 83 -8.15 0.16 -0.22
N LEU A 84 -7.26 -0.77 -0.59
CA LEU A 84 -6.61 -1.66 0.37
C LEU A 84 -5.57 -0.89 1.18
N ARG A 85 -5.57 -1.03 2.50
CA ARG A 85 -4.57 -0.46 3.41
C ARG A 85 -3.59 -1.55 3.84
N ILE A 86 -2.30 -1.31 3.62
CA ILE A 86 -1.20 -2.19 4.02
C ILE A 86 -0.36 -1.42 5.04
N SER A 87 -0.51 -1.76 6.33
CA SER A 87 0.01 -0.94 7.43
C SER A 87 0.83 -1.69 8.47
N ASN A 88 0.77 -3.01 8.47
CA ASN A 88 1.40 -3.83 9.50
C ASN A 88 1.78 -5.21 8.93
N SER A 89 2.52 -6.00 9.70
CA SER A 89 2.98 -7.33 9.27
C SER A 89 1.96 -8.46 9.45
N LYS A 90 0.82 -8.21 10.12
CA LYS A 90 -0.14 -9.26 10.50
C LYS A 90 -1.24 -9.45 9.45
N SER A 91 -1.90 -8.37 9.05
CA SER A 91 -3.04 -8.42 8.14
C SER A 91 -3.29 -7.08 7.46
N ASP A 92 -3.92 -7.15 6.28
CA ASP A 92 -4.34 -5.98 5.52
C ASP A 92 -5.86 -5.83 5.63
N SER A 93 -6.35 -4.59 5.51
CA SER A 93 -7.77 -4.26 5.61
C SER A 93 -8.12 -3.22 4.56
N MET A 94 -9.40 -2.98 4.29
CA MET A 94 -9.77 -1.76 3.55
C MET A 94 -9.40 -0.52 4.37
N ALA A 95 -9.05 0.57 3.69
CA ALA A 95 -8.77 1.84 4.34
C ALA A 95 -10.02 2.37 5.05
N ASP A 96 -9.82 2.94 6.24
CA ASP A 96 -10.91 3.55 6.98
C ASP A 96 -11.33 4.90 6.36
N LYS A 97 -12.52 5.37 6.75
CA LYS A 97 -13.09 6.62 6.27
C LYS A 97 -12.17 7.82 6.50
N SER A 98 -11.36 7.83 7.56
CA SER A 98 -10.51 8.97 7.89
C SER A 98 -9.36 9.12 6.89
N ILE A 99 -8.73 8.00 6.50
CA ILE A 99 -7.68 7.97 5.47
C ILE A 99 -8.28 8.38 4.12
N VAL A 100 -9.39 7.77 3.74
CA VAL A 100 -10.06 8.05 2.46
C VAL A 100 -10.46 9.52 2.39
N GLN A 101 -11.06 10.07 3.45
CA GLN A 101 -11.47 11.48 3.47
C GLN A 101 -10.27 12.43 3.39
N LYS A 102 -9.15 12.12 4.03
CA LYS A 102 -7.93 12.92 3.92
C LYS A 102 -7.43 12.99 2.48
N LEU A 103 -7.44 11.87 1.77
CA LEU A 103 -7.03 11.80 0.36
C LEU A 103 -8.02 12.56 -0.54
N LEU A 104 -9.33 12.39 -0.31
CA LEU A 104 -10.37 13.11 -1.05
C LEU A 104 -10.30 14.63 -0.83
N ASN A 105 -10.02 15.08 0.38
CA ASN A 105 -9.83 16.51 0.67
C ASN A 105 -8.67 17.09 -0.14
N ASN A 106 -7.55 16.38 -0.21
CA ASN A 106 -6.41 16.79 -1.03
C ASN A 106 -6.77 16.79 -2.52
N LEU A 107 -7.43 15.74 -3.01
CA LEU A 107 -7.87 15.66 -4.40
C LEU A 107 -8.81 16.82 -4.77
N ASN A 108 -9.78 17.13 -3.92
CA ASN A 108 -10.72 18.24 -4.13
C ASN A 108 -10.02 19.59 -4.17
N LEU A 109 -9.06 19.82 -3.26
CA LEU A 109 -8.25 21.04 -3.26
C LEU A 109 -7.52 21.22 -4.58
N TRP A 110 -6.79 20.18 -5.03
CA TRP A 110 -6.02 20.25 -6.26
C TRP A 110 -6.90 20.33 -7.51
N SER A 111 -8.02 19.61 -7.55
CA SER A 111 -8.95 19.64 -8.68
C SER A 111 -9.55 21.04 -8.86
N LYS A 112 -9.91 21.70 -7.76
CA LYS A 112 -10.35 23.09 -7.77
C LYS A 112 -9.27 24.05 -8.28
N LEU A 113 -8.03 23.89 -7.84
CA LEU A 113 -6.91 24.75 -8.25
C LEU A 113 -6.53 24.56 -9.72
N MET A 114 -6.60 23.33 -10.22
CA MET A 114 -6.24 22.99 -11.60
C MET A 114 -7.39 23.17 -12.60
N GLY A 115 -8.62 23.46 -12.12
CA GLY A 115 -9.81 23.56 -12.96
C GLY A 115 -10.28 22.21 -13.53
N TRP A 116 -10.00 21.10 -12.83
CA TRP A 116 -10.48 19.78 -13.19
C TRP A 116 -11.82 19.47 -12.51
N GLU A 117 -12.79 19.03 -13.29
CA GLU A 117 -14.03 18.44 -12.77
C GLU A 117 -13.77 16.97 -12.40
N LEU A 118 -14.21 16.59 -11.20
CA LEU A 118 -14.05 15.24 -10.62
C LEU A 118 -15.21 14.32 -10.97
#